data_AF-A0A1X7L8B0-F1
#
_entry.id   AF-A0A1X7L8B0-F1
#
_cell.length_a   1.000
_cell.length_b   1.000
_cell.length_c   1.000
_cell.angle_alpha   90.00
_cell.angle_beta   90.00
_cell.angle_gamma   90.00
#
_symmetry.space_group_name_H-M   'P 1'
#
loop_
_entity.id
_entity.type
_entity.pdbx_description
1 polymer ?
#
loop_
_entity_poly.entity_id
_entity_poly.type
_entity_poly.pdbx_seq_one_letter_code
_entity_poly.pdbx_strand_id
1 'polypeptide(L)'
;MTAEGIFYLSFVAGDYEKSGFISGSSGDRVYFYYHELKRIKQELELNHMTVIDFIEKEYKKPNTISEIHTIINAKKRTYNNL
;
A
#
# COMPACT_ATOMS: atom_id res chain seq x y z
N MET A 1 -4.62 -8.00 15.82
CA MET A 1 -5.93 -8.08 15.14
C MET A 1 -6.70 -9.30 15.61
N THR A 2 -8.01 -9.17 15.77
CA THR A 2 -8.94 -10.26 16.09
C THR A 2 -9.03 -11.26 14.93
N ALA A 3 -9.64 -12.42 15.19
CA ALA A 3 -9.89 -13.48 14.21
C ALA A 3 -10.58 -12.98 12.92
N GLU A 4 -11.49 -12.02 13.05
CA GLU A 4 -12.26 -11.44 11.95
C GLU A 4 -11.76 -10.05 11.54
N GLY A 5 -10.56 -9.66 11.99
CA GLY A 5 -10.01 -8.33 11.74
C GLY A 5 -9.73 -8.11 10.25
N ILE A 6 -10.10 -6.92 9.77
CA ILE A 6 -9.72 -6.41 8.46
C ILE A 6 -8.55 -5.43 8.62
N PHE A 7 -7.52 -5.63 7.80
CA PHE A 7 -6.38 -4.75 7.65
C PHE A 7 -6.59 -3.91 6.39
N TYR A 8 -6.78 -2.61 6.58
CA TYR A 8 -6.82 -1.62 5.51
C TYR A 8 -5.44 -1.01 5.35
N LEU A 9 -4.89 -1.06 4.13
CA LEU A 9 -3.60 -0.45 3.81
C LEU A 9 -3.72 0.38 2.54
N SER A 10 -3.40 1.67 2.63
CA SER A 10 -3.25 2.55 1.47
C SER A 10 -1.80 3.03 1.36
N PHE A 11 -1.24 2.95 0.15
CA PHE A 11 0.13 3.35 -0.15
C PHE A 11 0.27 3.74 -1.62
N VAL A 12 1.39 4.33 -2.00
CA VAL A 12 1.71 4.59 -3.41
C VAL A 12 2.65 3.51 -3.92
N ALA A 13 2.20 2.78 -4.94
CA ALA A 13 2.97 1.70 -5.53
C ALA A 13 4.12 2.26 -6.36
N GLY A 14 5.30 1.66 -6.25
CA GLY A 14 6.46 2.05 -7.04
C GLY A 14 7.74 1.36 -6.62
N ASP A 15 8.83 1.78 -7.25
CA ASP A 15 10.18 1.33 -6.95
C ASP A 15 10.70 2.03 -5.69
N TYR A 16 11.05 1.23 -4.67
CA TYR A 16 11.52 1.75 -3.38
C TYR A 16 12.77 2.61 -3.52
N GLU A 17 13.67 2.31 -4.47
CA GLU A 17 14.90 3.07 -4.71
C GLU A 17 14.64 4.48 -5.25
N LYS A 18 13.41 4.77 -5.69
CA LYS A 18 12.97 6.12 -6.09
C LYS A 18 12.38 6.92 -4.94
N SER A 19 12.34 6.36 -3.73
CA SER A 19 11.91 7.07 -2.52
C SER A 19 12.90 8.19 -2.19
N GLY A 20 12.40 9.29 -1.63
CA GLY A 20 13.25 10.45 -1.39
C GLY A 20 12.48 11.68 -0.93
N PHE A 21 13.19 12.79 -0.73
CA PHE A 21 12.55 14.06 -0.39
C PHE A 21 11.82 14.65 -1.59
N ILE A 22 10.52 14.90 -1.43
CA ILE A 22 9.68 15.64 -2.38
C ILE A 22 9.23 16.97 -1.76
N SER A 23 9.07 17.99 -2.58
CA SER A 23 8.53 19.29 -2.16
C SER A 23 7.03 19.36 -2.44
N GLY A 24 6.26 19.82 -1.46
CA GLY A 24 4.86 20.19 -1.63
C GLY A 24 4.70 21.56 -2.29
N SER A 25 3.46 21.94 -2.62
CA SER A 25 3.15 23.24 -3.22
C SER A 25 3.46 24.44 -2.32
N SER A 26 3.54 24.24 -1.00
CA SER A 26 3.95 25.25 -0.01
C SER A 26 5.47 25.43 0.08
N GLY A 27 6.26 24.60 -0.60
CA GLY A 27 7.73 24.57 -0.47
C GLY A 27 8.25 23.68 0.67
N ASP A 28 7.36 23.13 1.51
CA ASP A 28 7.73 22.17 2.54
C ASP A 28 8.20 20.85 1.93
N ARG A 29 9.18 20.20 2.56
CA ARG A 29 9.74 18.93 2.11
C ARG A 29 9.32 17.78 3.01
N VAL A 30 8.92 16.67 2.41
CA VAL A 30 8.64 15.41 3.10
C VAL A 30 9.45 14.30 2.46
N TYR A 31 9.90 13.32 3.25
CA TYR A 31 10.46 12.10 2.70
C TYR A 31 9.31 11.18 2.30
N PHE A 32 9.25 10.81 1.02
CA PHE A 32 8.19 10.00 0.45
C PHE A 32 8.70 8.59 0.14
N TYR A 33 7.90 7.59 0.48
CA TYR A 33 8.21 6.18 0.25
C TYR A 33 7.32 5.59 -0.84
N TYR A 34 7.94 5.00 -1.85
CA TYR A 34 7.28 4.10 -2.77
C TYR A 34 7.43 2.67 -2.27
N HIS A 35 6.39 1.85 -2.43
CA HIS A 35 6.44 0.44 -2.05
C HIS A 35 6.08 -0.45 -3.22
N GLU A 36 6.84 -1.53 -3.39
CA GLU A 36 6.54 -2.52 -4.42
C GLU A 36 5.30 -3.33 -4.03
N LEU A 37 4.28 -3.32 -4.89
CA LEU A 37 3.03 -4.05 -4.66
C LEU A 37 3.27 -5.55 -4.38
N LYS A 38 4.18 -6.17 -5.13
CA LYS A 38 4.52 -7.59 -4.98
C LYS A 38 5.05 -7.87 -3.58
N ARG A 39 5.93 -7.01 -3.06
CA ARG A 39 6.51 -7.14 -1.72
C ARG A 39 5.43 -7.03 -0.64
N ILE A 40 4.52 -6.06 -0.76
CA ILE A 40 3.40 -5.89 0.17
C ILE A 40 2.49 -7.12 0.19
N LYS A 41 2.11 -7.65 -0.99
CA LYS A 41 1.29 -8.88 -1.07
C LYS A 41 1.99 -10.09 -0.44
N GLN A 42 3.30 -10.23 -0.64
CA GLN A 42 4.08 -11.29 0.00
C GLN A 42 4.09 -11.18 1.52
N GLU A 43 4.29 -9.96 2.05
CA GLU A 43 4.27 -9.73 3.50
C GLU A 43 2.90 -10.04 4.13
N LEU A 44 1.80 -9.69 3.45
CA LEU A 44 0.47 -10.06 3.90
C LEU A 44 0.30 -11.59 4.01
N GLU A 45 0.74 -12.33 2.98
CA GLU A 45 0.64 -13.79 2.98
C GLU A 45 1.49 -14.42 4.10
N LEU A 46 2.74 -13.96 4.27
CA LEU A 46 3.65 -14.40 5.34
C LEU A 46 3.08 -14.12 6.75
N ASN A 47 2.24 -13.09 6.87
CA ASN A 47 1.56 -12.73 8.11
C ASN A 47 0.15 -13.32 8.22
N HIS A 48 -0.12 -14.39 7.47
CA HIS A 48 -1.40 -15.11 7.47
C HIS A 48 -2.60 -14.22 7.14
N MET A 49 -2.43 -13.24 6.27
CA MET A 49 -3.51 -12.38 5.79
C MET A 49 -3.80 -12.65 4.32
N THR A 50 -5.08 -12.81 4.00
CA THR A 50 -5.55 -12.97 2.62
C THR A 50 -6.07 -11.64 2.11
N VAL A 51 -5.60 -11.21 0.95
CA VAL A 51 -6.16 -10.03 0.26
C VAL A 51 -7.58 -10.36 -0.19
N ILE A 52 -8.55 -9.57 0.27
CA ILE A 52 -9.97 -9.75 -0.04
C ILE A 52 -10.51 -8.69 -0.99
N ASP A 53 -9.84 -7.54 -1.09
CA ASP A 53 -10.15 -6.49 -2.06
C ASP A 53 -8.89 -5.66 -2.38
N PHE A 54 -8.83 -5.16 -3.61
CA PHE A 54 -7.68 -4.47 -4.17
C PHE A 54 -8.14 -3.38 -5.14
N ILE A 55 -7.72 -2.16 -4.88
CA ILE A 55 -8.11 -0.99 -5.66
C ILE A 55 -6.86 -0.24 -6.09
N GLU A 56 -6.78 0.08 -7.38
CA GLU A 56 -5.82 1.03 -7.93
C GLU A 56 -6.55 2.29 -8.36
N LYS A 57 -6.09 3.42 -7.82
CA LYS A 57 -6.60 4.73 -8.17
C LYS A 57 -5.47 5.55 -8.79
N GLU A 58 -5.61 5.83 -10.08
CA GLU A 58 -4.74 6.80 -10.75
C GLU A 58 -4.98 8.19 -10.16
N TYR A 59 -3.90 8.81 -9.70
CA TYR A 59 -3.87 10.18 -9.24
C TYR A 59 -3.02 11.01 -10.20
N LYS A 60 -3.69 11.92 -10.91
CA LYS A 60 -3.05 12.81 -11.87
C LYS A 60 -2.62 14.08 -11.15
N LYS A 61 -1.32 14.19 -10.90
CA LYS A 61 -0.71 15.46 -10.50
C LYS A 61 -0.57 16.36 -11.74
N PRO A 62 -0.89 17.67 -11.64
CA PRO A 62 -0.63 18.59 -12.74
C PRO A 62 0.86 18.57 -13.11
N ASN A 63 1.16 18.37 -14.39
CA ASN A 63 2.52 18.44 -14.96
C ASN A 63 3.53 17.37 -14.51
N THR A 64 3.11 16.27 -13.88
CA THR A 64 4.01 15.14 -13.58
C THR A 64 3.43 13.81 -14.05
N ILE A 65 4.23 12.74 -13.96
CA ILE A 65 3.79 11.36 -14.17
C ILE A 65 2.66 11.05 -13.17
N SER A 66 1.64 10.31 -13.61
CA SER A 66 0.56 9.88 -12.73
C SER A 66 1.07 8.89 -11.67
N GLU A 67 0.57 9.07 -10.45
CA GLU A 67 0.85 8.14 -9.34
C GLU A 67 -0.30 7.14 -9.24
N ILE A 68 0.01 5.90 -8.89
CA ILE A 68 -1.01 4.89 -8.61
C ILE A 68 -1.11 4.76 -7.09
N HIS A 69 -2.20 5.28 -6.53
CA HIS A 69 -2.57 5.01 -5.16
C HIS A 69 -3.20 3.63 -5.10
N THR A 70 -2.60 2.76 -4.29
CA THR A 70 -3.06 1.40 -4.08
C THR A 70 -3.75 1.29 -2.73
N ILE A 71 -4.89 0.61 -2.71
CA ILE A 71 -5.58 0.21 -1.48
C ILE A 71 -5.68 -1.31 -1.49
N ILE A 72 -5.28 -1.93 -0.37
CA ILE A 72 -5.46 -3.34 -0.10
C ILE A 72 -6.30 -3.49 1.16
N ASN A 73 -7.37 -4.26 1.04
CA ASN A 73 -8.11 -4.78 2.18
C ASN A 73 -7.71 -6.25 2.35
N ALA A 74 -7.18 -6.62 3.51
CA ALA A 74 -6.78 -7.98 3.82
C ALA A 74 -7.47 -8.49 5.09
N LYS A 75 -7.84 -9.77 5.12
CA LYS A 75 -8.44 -10.42 6.27
C LYS A 75 -7.45 -11.39 6.90
N LYS A 76 -7.36 -11.41 8.23
CA LYS A 76 -6.56 -12.41 8.94
C LYS A 76 -7.18 -13.80 8.73
N ARG A 77 -6.37 -14.79 8.35
CA ARG A 77 -6.80 -16.19 8.30
C ARG A 77 -6.99 -16.72 9.72
N THR A 78 -8.16 -17.27 9.97
CA THR A 78 -8.43 -18.13 11.12
C THR A 78 -8.26 -19.57 10.69
N TYR A 79 -7.36 -20.28 11.35
CA TYR A 79 -7.33 -21.74 11.26
C TYR A 79 -8.28 -22.26 12.34
N ASN A 80 -9.41 -22.83 11.93
CA ASN A 80 -10.23 -23.63 12.82
C ASN A 80 -9.54 -25.00 12.95
N ASN A 81 -8.94 -25.26 14.11
CA ASN A 81 -8.52 -26.61 14.46
C ASN A 81 -9.79 -27.42 14.74
N LEU A 82 -10.19 -28.25 13.78
CA LEU A 82 -11.19 -29.32 13.97
C LEU A 82 -10.55 -30.49 14.72
#